data_AF-A0A7W0V3C6-F1
#
_entry.id   AF-A0A7W0V3C6-F1
#
_cell.length_a   1.000
_cell.length_b   1.000
_cell.length_c   1.000
_cell.angle_alpha   90.00
_cell.angle_beta   90.00
_cell.angle_gamma   90.00
#
_symmetry.space_group_name_H-M   'P 1'
#
loop_
_entity.id
_entity.type
_entity.pdbx_description
1 polymer ?
#
loop_
_entity_poly.entity_id
_entity_poly.type
_entity_poly.pdbx_seq_one_letter_code
_entity_poly.pdbx_strand_id
1 'polypeptide(L)'
;MAGRSLESGKIDWSDIPTPATRQEILGIYDSQHDEVTSCLMQLNSKSWAKEVAFIMQGHELRRAEGCEFAWEFLFDQVHHRGQLSTYLRPMGSTVPSIYGPSADEPF
;
A
#
# COMPACT_ATOMS: atom_id res chain seq x y z
N MET A 1 4.68 4.30 5.19
CA MET A 1 3.67 5.33 5.53
C MET A 1 2.50 4.79 6.36
N ALA A 2 1.78 3.74 5.94
CA ALA A 2 0.56 3.28 6.64
C ALA A 2 0.77 2.81 8.11
N GLY A 3 1.84 2.06 8.41
CA GLY A 3 2.06 1.48 9.75
C GLY A 3 2.18 2.51 10.88
N ARG A 4 3.08 3.49 10.72
CA ARG A 4 3.27 4.60 11.70
C ARG A 4 2.06 5.52 11.82
N SER A 5 1.24 5.60 10.77
CA SER A 5 0.04 6.43 10.76
C SER A 5 -1.07 5.88 11.67
N LEU A 6 -1.21 4.56 11.74
CA LEU A 6 -2.18 3.91 12.64
C LEU A 6 -1.79 4.09 14.12
N GLU A 7 -0.50 4.06 14.44
CA GLU A 7 -0.02 4.33 15.81
C GLU A 7 -0.22 5.80 16.22
N SER A 8 0.24 6.71 15.36
CA SER A 8 0.19 8.15 15.63
C SER A 8 -1.24 8.71 15.62
N GLY A 9 -2.18 8.05 14.93
CA GLY A 9 -3.55 8.53 14.77
C GLY A 9 -3.68 9.59 13.66
N LYS A 10 -2.68 9.71 12.77
CA LYS A 10 -2.77 10.55 11.59
C LYS A 10 -2.09 9.92 10.37
N ILE A 11 -2.74 10.02 9.22
CA ILE A 11 -2.16 9.75 7.91
C ILE A 11 -1.84 11.11 7.30
N ASP A 12 -0.55 11.41 7.19
CA ASP A 12 -0.06 12.70 6.69
C ASP A 12 0.38 12.51 5.24
N TRP A 13 -0.55 12.74 4.31
CA TRP A 13 -0.33 12.52 2.89
C TRP A 13 0.46 13.68 2.27
N SER A 14 1.55 13.34 1.60
CA SER A 14 2.34 14.28 0.81
C SER A 14 2.74 13.65 -0.52
N ASP A 15 2.84 14.48 -1.55
CA ASP A 15 3.34 14.07 -2.85
C ASP A 15 4.84 13.84 -2.75
N ILE A 16 5.26 12.60 -3.03
CA ILE A 16 6.66 12.24 -3.16
C ILE A 16 7.03 12.20 -4.66
N PRO A 17 8.20 12.72 -5.06
CA PRO A 17 8.66 12.60 -6.43
C PRO A 17 8.72 11.14 -6.87
N THR A 18 8.25 10.85 -8.08
CA THR A 18 8.37 9.51 -8.67
C THR A 18 9.85 9.12 -8.78
N PRO A 19 10.27 7.95 -8.26
CA PRO A 19 11.65 7.51 -8.41
C PRO A 19 12.02 7.36 -9.89
N ALA A 20 13.27 7.69 -10.23
CA ALA A 20 13.71 7.80 -11.63
C ALA A 20 14.04 6.44 -12.24
N THR A 21 14.36 5.45 -11.42
CA THR A 21 14.78 4.13 -11.89
C THR A 21 13.98 2.99 -11.27
N ARG A 22 13.86 1.88 -11.99
CA ARG A 22 13.27 0.64 -11.47
C ARG A 22 13.95 0.18 -10.17
N GLN A 23 15.28 0.34 -10.08
CA GLN A 23 16.04 -0.08 -8.90
C GLN A 23 15.64 0.72 -7.65
N GLU A 24 15.41 2.03 -7.80
CA GLU A 24 14.93 2.88 -6.70
C GLU A 24 13.51 2.49 -6.30
N ILE A 25 12.61 2.24 -7.26
CA ILE A 25 11.23 1.80 -6.99
C ILE A 25 11.25 0.51 -6.15
N LEU A 26 12.02 -0.49 -6.58
CA LEU A 26 12.12 -1.78 -5.87
C LEU A 26 12.71 -1.60 -4.47
N GLY A 27 13.81 -0.84 -4.32
CA GLY A 27 14.40 -0.59 -3.01
C GLY A 27 13.47 0.14 -2.04
N ILE A 28 12.66 1.07 -2.53
CA ILE A 28 11.63 1.75 -1.72
C ILE A 28 10.52 0.76 -1.34
N TYR A 29 10.04 -0.04 -2.29
CA TYR A 29 9.00 -1.03 -2.04
C TYR A 29 9.42 -2.03 -0.96
N ASP A 30 10.60 -2.64 -1.10
CA ASP A 30 11.11 -3.65 -0.16
C ASP A 30 11.27 -3.08 1.26
N SER A 31 11.90 -1.90 1.38
CA SER A 31 12.08 -1.22 2.67
C SER A 31 10.75 -0.86 3.34
N GLN A 32 9.80 -0.30 2.57
CA GLN A 32 8.50 0.07 3.11
C GLN A 32 7.62 -1.12 3.42
N HIS A 33 7.71 -2.21 2.65
CA HIS A 33 7.03 -3.46 2.92
C HIS A 33 7.45 -4.01 4.29
N ASP A 34 8.76 -4.08 4.55
CA ASP A 34 9.29 -4.60 5.82
C ASP A 34 8.91 -3.71 7.01
N GLU A 35 8.99 -2.39 6.84
CA GLU A 35 8.58 -1.42 7.87
C GLU A 35 7.09 -1.56 8.20
N VAL A 36 6.22 -1.56 7.18
CA VAL A 36 4.77 -1.65 7.38
C VAL A 36 4.39 -2.99 7.99
N THR A 37 4.97 -4.09 7.53
CA THR A 37 4.73 -5.43 8.09
C THR A 37 5.11 -5.47 9.57
N SER A 38 6.29 -4.95 9.91
CA SER A 38 6.77 -4.90 11.30
C SER A 38 5.84 -4.07 12.20
N CYS A 39 5.39 -2.90 11.74
CA CYS A 39 4.42 -2.08 12.47
C CYS A 39 3.09 -2.82 12.66
N LEU A 40 2.51 -3.38 11.59
CA LEU A 40 1.20 -4.06 11.66
C LEU A 40 1.22 -5.24 12.64
N MET A 41 2.32 -5.98 12.73
CA MET A 41 2.48 -7.08 13.70
C MET A 41 2.55 -6.62 15.16
N GLN A 42 2.92 -5.36 15.41
CA GLN A 42 3.02 -4.79 16.76
C GLN A 42 1.74 -4.06 17.19
N LEU A 43 0.83 -3.76 16.26
CA LEU A 43 -0.43 -3.09 16.58
C LEU A 43 -1.33 -3.98 17.43
N ASN A 44 -1.82 -3.42 18.54
CA ASN A 44 -2.86 -4.06 19.34
C ASN A 44 -4.27 -3.66 18.86
N SER A 45 -5.30 -4.39 19.29
CA SER A 45 -6.69 -4.16 18.90
C SER A 45 -7.21 -2.75 19.17
N LYS A 46 -6.70 -2.04 20.18
CA LYS A 46 -7.12 -0.65 20.46
C LYS A 46 -6.63 0.31 19.40
N SER A 47 -5.45 0.06 18.80
CA SER A 47 -4.93 0.88 17.70
C SER A 47 -5.80 0.76 16.44
N TRP A 48 -6.37 -0.42 16.19
CA TRP A 48 -7.25 -0.66 15.05
C TRP A 48 -8.57 0.11 15.13
N ALA A 49 -9.14 0.25 16.32
CA ALA A 49 -10.40 0.97 16.56
C ALA A 49 -10.21 2.48 16.86
N LYS A 50 -8.97 2.97 16.85
CA LYS A 50 -8.68 4.39 17.11
C LYS A 50 -9.07 5.22 15.89
N GLU A 51 -9.65 6.39 16.12
CA GLU A 51 -9.86 7.37 15.05
C GLU A 51 -8.53 7.93 14.53
N VAL A 52 -8.38 7.94 13.21
CA VAL A 52 -7.23 8.43 12.48
C VAL A 52 -7.67 9.58 11.58
N ALA A 53 -6.91 10.68 11.60
CA ALA A 53 -7.13 11.82 10.71
C ALA A 53 -6.37 11.62 9.40
N PHE A 54 -7.05 11.73 8.25
CA PHE A 54 -6.40 11.83 6.94
C PHE A 54 -6.16 13.29 6.61
N ILE A 55 -4.89 13.69 6.61
CA ILE A 55 -4.42 15.03 6.35
C ILE A 55 -3.80 15.07 4.95
N MET A 56 -4.20 16.04 4.14
CA MET A 56 -3.60 16.28 2.83
C MET A 56 -3.30 17.76 2.69
N GLN A 57 -2.05 18.10 2.36
CA GLN A 57 -1.59 19.50 2.26
C GLN A 57 -1.93 20.34 3.52
N GLY A 58 -1.86 19.72 4.70
CA GLY A 58 -2.15 20.37 5.99
C GLY A 58 -3.64 20.49 6.35
N HIS A 59 -4.56 20.01 5.51
CA HIS A 59 -6.00 20.03 5.78
C HIS A 59 -6.52 18.63 6.14
N GLU A 60 -7.30 18.52 7.21
CA GLU A 60 -8.04 17.29 7.53
C GLU A 60 -9.18 17.11 6.53
N LEU A 61 -9.10 16.05 5.72
CA LEU A 61 -10.12 15.73 4.73
C LEU A 61 -11.15 14.74 5.28
N ARG A 62 -10.71 13.81 6.12
CA ARG A 62 -11.54 12.74 6.68
C ARG A 62 -10.99 12.28 8.02
N ARG A 63 -11.89 11.81 8.88
CA ARG A 63 -11.59 11.08 10.11
C ARG A 63 -12.41 9.80 10.16
N ALA A 64 -11.77 8.70 10.52
CA ALA A 64 -12.40 7.38 10.62
C ALA A 64 -11.55 6.42 11.43
N GLU A 65 -12.07 5.24 11.75
CA GLU A 65 -11.30 4.20 12.43
C GLU A 65 -10.09 3.74 11.59
N GLY A 66 -8.98 3.44 12.28
CA GLY A 66 -7.76 2.97 11.63
C GLY A 66 -7.98 1.70 10.80
N CYS A 67 -8.88 0.82 11.22
CA CYS A 67 -9.22 -0.39 10.47
C CYS A 67 -9.84 -0.09 9.10
N GLU A 68 -10.64 0.97 8.98
CA GLU A 68 -11.23 1.37 7.69
C GLU A 68 -10.13 1.79 6.72
N PHE A 69 -9.22 2.67 7.14
CA PHE A 69 -8.09 3.09 6.31
C PHE A 69 -7.19 1.92 5.92
N ALA A 70 -6.94 0.98 6.83
CA ALA A 70 -6.11 -0.18 6.53
C ALA A 70 -6.74 -1.06 5.43
N TRP A 71 -8.07 -1.27 5.47
CA TRP A 71 -8.79 -1.97 4.42
C TRP A 71 -8.77 -1.19 3.10
N GLU A 72 -9.00 0.12 3.13
CA GLU A 72 -8.93 0.99 1.95
C GLU A 72 -7.57 0.89 1.25
N PHE A 73 -6.46 1.03 1.99
CA PHE A 73 -5.13 0.92 1.41
C PHE A 73 -4.80 -0.49 0.90
N LEU A 74 -5.29 -1.54 1.57
CA LEU A 74 -5.13 -2.90 1.07
C LEU A 74 -5.86 -3.09 -0.27
N PHE A 75 -7.11 -2.62 -0.38
CA PHE A 75 -7.87 -2.73 -1.61
C PHE A 75 -7.31 -1.85 -2.73
N ASP A 76 -6.77 -0.68 -2.40
CA ASP A 76 -6.05 0.18 -3.34
C ASP A 76 -4.80 -0.53 -3.91
N GLN A 77 -4.00 -1.16 -3.06
CA GLN A 77 -2.85 -1.96 -3.50
C GLN A 77 -3.28 -3.13 -4.39
N VAL A 78 -4.35 -3.85 -4.03
CA VAL A 78 -4.88 -4.95 -4.85
C VAL A 78 -5.38 -4.43 -6.21
N HIS A 79 -6.07 -3.30 -6.21
CA HIS A 79 -6.57 -2.63 -7.42
C HIS A 79 -5.42 -2.26 -8.36
N HIS A 80 -4.41 -1.54 -7.87
CA HIS A 80 -3.27 -1.10 -8.67
C HIS A 80 -2.34 -2.26 -9.09
N ARG A 81 -2.22 -3.33 -8.29
CA ARG A 81 -1.56 -4.56 -8.73
C ARG A 81 -2.30 -5.21 -9.91
N GLY A 82 -3.64 -5.21 -9.87
CA GLY A 82 -4.47 -5.64 -10.99
C GLY A 82 -4.21 -4.79 -12.23
N GLN A 83 -4.21 -3.46 -12.10
CA GLN A 83 -3.90 -2.53 -13.19
C GLN A 83 -2.50 -2.79 -13.78
N LEU A 84 -1.47 -2.92 -12.94
CA LEU A 84 -0.10 -3.21 -13.37
C LEU A 84 -0.01 -4.50 -14.18
N SER A 85 -0.73 -5.55 -13.78
CA SER A 85 -0.74 -6.84 -14.50
C SER A 85 -1.23 -6.70 -15.94
N THR A 86 -2.14 -5.75 -16.22
CA THR A 86 -2.64 -5.51 -17.58
C THR A 86 -1.59 -4.88 -18.50
N TYR A 87 -0.59 -4.19 -17.94
CA TYR A 87 0.49 -3.59 -18.71
C TYR A 87 1.59 -4.58 -19.07
N LEU A 88 1.80 -5.64 -18.27
CA LEU A 88 2.94 -6.55 -18.42
C LEU A 88 3.02 -7.17 -19.82
N ARG A 89 1.93 -7.77 -20.31
CA ARG A 89 1.91 -8.48 -21.60
C ARG A 89 2.12 -7.55 -22.80
N PRO A 90 1.43 -6.39 -22.93
CA PRO A 90 1.74 -5.40 -23.97
C PRO A 90 3.19 -4.89 -23.95
N MET A 91 3.83 -4.90 -22.78
CA MET A 91 5.25 -4.51 -22.63
C MET A 91 6.22 -5.69 -22.86
N GLY A 92 5.75 -6.84 -23.32
CA GLY A 92 6.58 -8.02 -23.60
C GLY A 92 7.02 -8.81 -22.38
N SER A 93 6.37 -8.60 -21.23
CA SER A 93 6.60 -9.35 -19.99
C SER A 93 5.53 -10.44 -19.78
N THR A 94 5.80 -11.38 -18.88
CA THR A 94 4.86 -12.43 -18.45
C THR A 94 3.98 -11.92 -17.31
N VAL A 95 2.72 -12.34 -17.27
CA VAL A 95 1.85 -12.07 -16.12
C VAL A 95 2.04 -13.16 -15.07
N PRO A 96 2.42 -12.86 -13.82
CA PRO A 96 2.56 -13.88 -12.78
C PRO A 96 1.21 -14.37 -12.26
N SER A 97 1.19 -15.53 -11.61
CA SER A 97 0.07 -16.00 -10.79
C SER A 97 -0.15 -15.05 -9.59
N ILE A 98 -1.41 -14.73 -9.30
CA ILE A 98 -1.78 -13.83 -8.18
C ILE A 98 -2.80 -14.51 -7.26
N TYR A 99 -3.91 -15.00 -7.83
CA TYR A 99 -4.96 -15.74 -7.12
C TYR A 99 -5.21 -17.11 -7.73
N GLY A 100 -4.38 -17.49 -8.69
CA GLY A 100 -4.55 -18.61 -9.60
C GLY A 100 -3.62 -18.42 -10.80
N PRO A 101 -3.43 -19.48 -11.60
CA PRO A 101 -2.49 -19.45 -12.71
C PRO A 101 -2.89 -18.38 -13.73
N SER A 102 -1.88 -17.78 -14.35
CA SER A 102 -2.04 -16.88 -15.49
C SER A 102 -1.97 -17.68 -16.80
N ALA A 103 -2.20 -17.02 -17.93
CA ALA A 103 -1.94 -17.62 -19.24
C ALA A 103 -0.43 -17.87 -19.50
N ASP A 104 0.44 -17.28 -18.68
CA ASP A 104 1.90 -17.30 -18.86
C ASP A 104 2.60 -18.23 -17.84
N GLU A 105 1.87 -18.86 -16.90
CA GLU A 105 2.41 -19.76 -15.89
C GLU A 105 1.66 -21.11 -15.85
N PRO A 106 2.35 -22.23 -15.58
CA PRO A 106 1.73 -23.55 -15.50
C PRO A 106 0.83 -23.71 -14.26
N PHE A 107 -0.07 -24.69 -14.33
CA PHE A 107 -0.95 -25.14 -13.24
C PHE A 107 -0.20 -26.04 -12.24
#